data_AF-A0A4U9HGQ4-F1
#
_entry.id   AF-A0A4U9HGQ4-F1
#
_cell.length_a   1.000
_cell.length_b   1.000
_cell.length_c   1.000
_cell.angle_alpha   90.00
_cell.angle_beta   90.00
_cell.angle_gamma   90.00
#
_symmetry.space_group_name_H-M   'P 1'
#
loop_
_entity.id
_entity.type
_entity.pdbx_description
1 polymer ?
#
loop_
_entity_poly.entity_id
_entity_poly.type
_entity_poly.pdbx_seq_one_letter_code
_entity_poly.pdbx_strand_id
1 'polypeptide(L)' 'MLNALKQQVLEANLALPRHRLVTFTWGNVSAWIVRRG' A
#
# COMPACT_ATOMS: atom_id res chain seq x y z
N MET A 1 -8.92 -11.36 7.02
CA MET A 1 -9.31 -10.01 6.58
C MET A 1 -8.10 -9.06 6.54
N LEU A 2 -7.46 -8.73 7.68
CA LEU A 2 -6.33 -7.79 7.70
C LEU A 2 -5.08 -8.25 6.92
N ASN A 3 -4.84 -9.56 6.78
CA ASN A 3 -3.72 -10.07 5.98
C ASN A 3 -3.86 -9.72 4.49
N ALA A 4 -5.07 -9.76 3.94
CA ALA A 4 -5.33 -9.36 2.56
C ALA A 4 -5.09 -7.85 2.37
N LEU A 5 -5.54 -7.03 3.34
CA LEU A 5 -5.31 -5.59 3.32
C LEU A 5 -3.80 -5.25 3.41
N LYS A 6 -3.05 -5.96 4.26
CA LYS A 6 -1.59 -5.83 4.35
C LYS A 6 -0.90 -6.17 3.02
N GLN A 7 -1.34 -7.24 2.35
CA GLN A 7 -0.78 -7.64 1.06
C GLN A 7 -1.02 -6.56 -0.01
N GLN A 8 -2.23 -6.00 -0.08
CA GLN A 8 -2.57 -4.90 -1.00
C GLN A 8 -1.70 -3.66 -0.75
N VAL A 9 -1.55 -3.27 0.52
CA VAL A 9 -0.71 -2.11 0.89
C VAL A 9 0.75 -2.36 0.54
N LEU A 10 1.26 -3.57 0.75
CA LEU A 10 2.62 -3.95 0.37
C LEU A 10 2.83 -3.85 -1.14
N GLU A 11 1.93 -4.44 -1.93
CA GLU A 11 2.00 -4.43 -3.39
C GLU A 11 1.96 -3.01 -3.95
N ALA A 12 1.10 -2.16 -3.39
CA ALA A 12 1.00 -0.75 -3.77
C ALA A 12 2.28 0.04 -3.45
N ASN A 13 2.86 -0.16 -2.27
CA ASN A 13 4.15 0.47 -1.92
C ASN A 13 5.28 0.01 -2.85
N LEU A 14 5.32 -1.28 -3.20
CA LEU A 14 6.31 -1.81 -4.14
C LEU A 14 6.10 -1.31 -5.58
N ALA A 15 4.89 -0.88 -5.95
CA ALA A 15 4.60 -0.30 -7.25
C ALA A 15 5.13 1.12 -7.41
N LEU A 16 5.23 1.91 -6.33
CA LEU A 16 5.75 3.29 -6.35
C LEU A 16 7.12 3.42 -7.05
N PRO A 17 8.17 2.65 -6.68
CA PRO A 17 9.46 2.73 -7.38
C PRO A 17 9.38 2.16 -8.81
N ARG A 18 8.56 1.13 -9.05
CA ARG A 18 8.39 0.54 -10.41
C ARG A 18 7.84 1.54 -11.41
N HIS A 19 6.94 2.41 -10.97
CA HIS A 19 6.37 3.49 -11.78
C HIS A 19 7.14 4.81 -11.68
N ARG A 20 8.32 4.83 -11.03
CA ARG A 20 9.16 6.03 -10.84
C ARG A 20 8.43 7.19 -10.14
N LEU A 21 7.53 6.88 -9.21
CA LEU A 21 6.75 7.88 -8.47
C LEU A 21 7.45 8.38 -7.19
N VAL A 22 8.54 7.73 -6.78
CA VAL A 22 9.29 8.05 -5.56
C VAL A 22 10.79 7.94 -5.79
N THR A 23 11.56 8.60 -4.93
CA THR A 23 13.02 8.45 -4.82
C THR A 23 13.37 8.30 -3.34
N PHE A 24 14.40 7.51 -3.03
CA PHE A 24 14.69 7.06 -1.66
C PHE A 24 13.43 6.48 -0.99
N THR A 25 13.13 6.87 0.25
CA THR A 25 12.01 6.36 1.07
C THR A 25 10.86 7.37 1.21
N TRP A 26 10.77 8.37 0.33
CA TRP A 26 9.89 9.53 0.54
C TRP A 26 8.38 9.27 0.36
N GLY A 27 7.96 8.08 -0.09
CA GLY A 27 6.55 7.76 -0.33
C GLY A 27 6.04 6.56 0.45
N ASN A 28 4.74 6.58 0.75
CA ASN A 28 4.03 5.52 1.45
C ASN A 28 2.58 5.43 0.95
N VAL A 29 2.05 4.21 0.86
CA VAL A 29 0.62 3.92 0.62
C VAL A 29 -0.01 3.33 1.88
N SER A 30 -1.23 3.74 2.20
CA SER A 30 -2.07 3.13 3.24
C SER A 30 -3.46 2.78 2.69
N ALA A 31 -4.16 1.87 3.36
CA ALA A 31 -5.52 1.49 2.99
C ALA A 31 -6.39 1.40 4.25
N TRP A 32 -7.68 1.69 4.08
CA TRP A 32 -8.68 1.57 5.13
C TRP A 32 -9.76 0.58 4.71
N ILE A 33 -10.32 -0.14 5.70
CA ILE A 33 -11.46 -1.02 5.50
C ILE A 33 -12.52 -0.71 6.55
N VAL A 34 -13.75 -0.45 6.11
CA VAL A 34 -14.88 -0.31 7.03
C VAL A 34 -15.47 -1.69 7.30
N ARG A 35 -15.59 -2.04 8.57
CA ARG A 35 -16.38 -3.18 8.99
C ARG A 35 -17.83 -2.73 9.06
N ARG A 36 -18.68 -3.30 8.22
CA ARG A 36 -20.12 -3.21 8.41
C ARG A 36 -20.54 -4.37 9.32
N GLY A 37 -21.29 -4.03 10.38
CA GLY A 37 -21.90 -5.00 11.29
C GLY A 37 -23.09 -5.68 10.67
#